data_AF-A0A1E3X2Q6-F1
#
_entry.id   AF-A0A1E3X2Q6-F1
#
_cell.length_a   1.000
_cell.length_b   1.000
_cell.length_c   1.000
_cell.angle_alpha   90.00
_cell.angle_beta   90.00
_cell.angle_gamma   90.00
#
_symmetry.space_group_name_H-M   'P 1'
#
loop_
_entity.id
_entity.type
_entity.pdbx_description
1 polymer ?
#
loop_
_entity_poly.entity_id
_entity_poly.type
_entity_poly.pdbx_seq_one_letter_code
_entity_poly.pdbx_strand_id
1 'polypeptide(L)'
;MIQRWIKAQRIGLIAYWLNTLKVLDSTQGKLARKLLKEEIASACEFDNKIIQKLPPSILNIFLNIPIIKLDLHLRALRNKYEEALNYLKDARDEKSSSIINSAQIMSHHIFHGTGNPTRIIRFANLLFKNNTILKNFEKITGYDKIIEPYITSLRSSFSKTKERLNSIEKLDLLFHKTLPWAQVVNSLYQQVLSWPLLTFNTDISSHFAEGISIPIGIDVYFDGKSETIIEGGEIIDVSQWADHLKEATNTAKLLWRSKHGNFGHKFRKEINQASVIFNFNIADDIVKGFPLRVSLKEGSANTYFSQVILSRFLAKNTSISSAVTGLIGEQCKDEAGRELLDFHFVFPKAVTNKMKYVFDSSFFERIVLPTPNYNDKRGEELDSFITQIERFQMYNKKNAMILHFKPTKIVSGWQ
;
A
#
# COMPACT_ATOMS: atom_id res chain seq x y z
N MET A 1 2.47 -16.31 9.40
CA MET A 1 1.70 -16.33 8.13
C MET A 1 1.85 -15.05 7.32
N ILE A 2 2.16 -13.92 7.96
CA ILE A 2 2.64 -12.69 7.32
C ILE A 2 3.78 -12.96 6.34
N GLN A 3 4.62 -13.97 6.61
CA GLN A 3 5.67 -14.46 5.71
C GLN A 3 5.15 -14.83 4.31
N ARG A 4 3.95 -15.43 4.19
CA ARG A 4 3.31 -15.68 2.89
C ARG A 4 3.08 -14.39 2.12
N TRP A 5 2.57 -13.38 2.83
CA TRP A 5 2.28 -12.08 2.26
C TRP A 5 3.56 -11.31 1.91
N ILE A 6 4.57 -11.34 2.77
CA ILE A 6 5.91 -10.80 2.50
C ILE A 6 6.49 -11.44 1.23
N LYS A 7 6.47 -12.77 1.10
CA LYS A 7 6.90 -13.46 -0.13
C LYS A 7 6.13 -13.00 -1.36
N ALA A 8 4.82 -12.80 -1.25
CA ALA A 8 4.03 -12.24 -2.35
C ALA A 8 4.52 -10.84 -2.76
N GLN A 9 4.77 -9.95 -1.79
CA GLN A 9 5.32 -8.62 -2.06
C GLN A 9 6.73 -8.69 -2.68
N ARG A 10 7.57 -9.61 -2.24
CA ARG A 10 8.90 -9.87 -2.83
C ARG A 10 8.80 -10.27 -4.30
N ILE A 11 7.91 -11.21 -4.63
CA ILE A 11 7.61 -11.61 -6.02
C ILE A 11 7.18 -10.38 -6.84
N GLY A 12 6.28 -9.56 -6.31
CA GLY A 12 5.83 -8.32 -6.95
C GLY A 12 6.95 -7.33 -7.22
N LEU A 13 7.83 -7.12 -6.23
CA LEU A 13 8.96 -6.22 -6.33
C LEU A 13 9.96 -6.66 -7.40
N ILE A 14 10.30 -7.95 -7.43
CA ILE A 14 11.20 -8.51 -8.46
C ILE A 14 10.58 -8.43 -9.84
N ALA A 15 9.29 -8.76 -9.96
CA ALA A 15 8.55 -8.68 -11.21
C ALA A 15 8.56 -7.24 -11.74
N TYR A 16 8.33 -6.25 -10.87
CA TYR A 16 8.41 -4.84 -11.23
C TYR A 16 9.84 -4.45 -11.65
N TRP A 17 10.86 -4.83 -10.89
CA TRP A 17 12.26 -4.58 -11.25
C TRP A 17 12.63 -5.16 -12.62
N LEU A 18 12.25 -6.41 -12.89
CA LEU A 18 12.47 -7.03 -14.19
C LEU A 18 11.74 -6.26 -15.32
N ASN A 19 10.54 -5.74 -15.04
CA ASN A 19 9.78 -4.94 -15.99
C ASN A 19 10.47 -3.60 -16.33
N THR A 20 11.14 -2.96 -15.37
CA THR A 20 11.80 -1.66 -15.60
C THR A 20 13.18 -1.75 -16.25
N LEU A 21 13.83 -2.92 -16.21
CA LEU A 21 15.16 -3.11 -16.83
C LEU A 21 15.14 -2.91 -18.35
N LYS A 22 15.98 -2.00 -18.86
CA LYS A 22 16.12 -1.71 -20.31
C LYS A 22 16.87 -2.81 -21.07
N VAL A 23 17.90 -3.41 -20.46
CA VAL A 23 18.79 -4.38 -21.10
C VAL A 23 18.59 -5.77 -20.47
N LEU A 24 18.08 -6.70 -21.27
CA LEU A 24 17.62 -8.02 -20.80
C LEU A 24 18.75 -8.96 -20.40
N ASP A 25 19.85 -8.94 -21.14
CA ASP A 25 21.02 -9.80 -20.91
C ASP A 25 22.07 -9.18 -20.01
N SER A 26 21.74 -8.05 -19.40
CA SER A 26 22.53 -7.49 -18.31
C SER A 26 22.63 -8.47 -17.14
N THR A 27 23.70 -8.35 -16.36
CA THR A 27 23.88 -9.09 -15.10
C THR A 27 22.67 -8.93 -14.19
N GLN A 28 22.06 -7.73 -14.18
CA GLN A 28 20.84 -7.44 -13.43
C GLN A 28 19.62 -8.20 -13.95
N GLY A 29 19.42 -8.25 -15.27
CA GLY A 29 18.31 -9.00 -15.87
C GLY A 29 18.42 -10.51 -15.61
N LYS A 30 19.64 -11.05 -15.58
CA LYS A 30 19.89 -12.45 -15.20
C LYS A 30 19.61 -12.69 -13.70
N LEU A 31 20.07 -11.78 -12.83
CA LEU A 31 19.86 -11.86 -11.40
C LEU A 31 18.38 -11.73 -11.01
N ALA A 32 17.64 -10.76 -11.58
CA ALA A 32 16.22 -10.59 -11.33
C ALA A 32 15.41 -11.83 -11.73
N ARG A 33 15.70 -12.43 -12.90
CA ARG A 33 15.08 -13.70 -13.32
C ARG A 33 15.39 -14.85 -12.36
N LYS A 34 16.64 -14.96 -11.90
CA LYS A 34 17.05 -15.98 -10.92
C LYS A 34 16.28 -15.82 -9.61
N LEU A 35 16.31 -14.63 -9.01
CA LEU A 35 15.61 -14.33 -7.75
C LEU A 35 14.09 -14.56 -7.87
N LEU A 36 13.48 -14.17 -8.99
CA LEU A 36 12.04 -14.39 -9.20
C LEU A 36 11.68 -15.88 -9.19
N LYS A 37 12.50 -16.72 -9.82
CA LYS A 37 12.30 -18.17 -9.83
C LYS A 37 12.48 -18.78 -8.45
N GLU A 38 13.51 -18.37 -7.73
CA GLU A 38 13.80 -18.83 -6.37
C GLU A 38 12.66 -18.47 -5.40
N GLU A 39 12.17 -17.22 -5.45
CA GLU A 39 11.05 -16.78 -4.61
C GLU A 39 9.75 -17.51 -4.94
N ILE A 40 9.44 -17.71 -6.23
CA ILE A 40 8.24 -18.48 -6.65
C ILE A 40 8.36 -19.94 -6.19
N ALA A 41 9.50 -20.58 -6.39
CA ALA A 41 9.72 -21.96 -5.97
C ALA A 41 9.57 -22.11 -4.46
N SER A 42 10.25 -21.26 -3.69
CA SER A 42 10.19 -21.25 -2.22
C SER A 42 8.80 -20.90 -1.68
N ALA A 43 8.00 -20.13 -2.43
CA ALA A 43 6.62 -19.85 -2.06
C ALA A 43 5.69 -21.04 -2.38
N CYS A 44 5.93 -21.76 -3.49
CA CYS A 44 5.19 -22.97 -3.85
C CYS A 44 5.46 -24.14 -2.89
N GLU A 45 6.67 -24.27 -2.35
CA GLU A 45 7.00 -25.23 -1.28
C GLU A 45 6.17 -24.99 -0.02
N PHE A 46 5.90 -23.72 0.30
CA PHE A 46 5.09 -23.33 1.45
C PHE A 46 3.59 -23.47 1.18
N ASP A 47 3.14 -23.18 -0.04
CA ASP A 47 1.73 -23.17 -0.43
C ASP A 47 1.60 -23.46 -1.94
N ASN A 48 1.21 -24.68 -2.29
CA ASN A 48 1.06 -25.11 -3.69
C ASN A 48 0.00 -24.31 -4.48
N LYS A 49 -0.85 -23.53 -3.80
CA LYS A 49 -1.84 -22.62 -4.40
C LYS A 49 -1.43 -21.16 -4.29
N ILE A 50 -0.16 -20.86 -4.02
CA ILE A 50 0.31 -19.48 -3.80
C ILE A 50 -0.08 -18.54 -4.94
N ILE A 51 0.04 -18.97 -6.21
CA ILE A 51 -0.28 -18.15 -7.38
C ILE A 51 -1.72 -17.64 -7.33
N GLN A 52 -2.68 -18.50 -6.96
CA GLN A 52 -4.09 -18.14 -6.85
C GLN A 52 -4.35 -17.17 -5.68
N LYS A 53 -3.48 -17.21 -4.66
CA LYS A 53 -3.58 -16.41 -3.44
C LYS A 53 -2.79 -15.10 -3.51
N LEU A 54 -2.05 -14.85 -4.59
CA LEU A 54 -1.33 -13.60 -4.79
C LEU A 54 -2.32 -12.43 -4.87
N PRO A 55 -1.94 -11.24 -4.38
CA PRO A 55 -2.70 -10.02 -4.61
C PRO A 55 -2.88 -9.73 -6.11
N PRO A 56 -4.04 -9.20 -6.54
CA PRO A 56 -4.29 -8.87 -7.96
C PRO A 56 -3.26 -7.89 -8.54
N SER A 57 -2.76 -6.94 -7.75
CA SER A 57 -1.71 -6.01 -8.17
C SER A 57 -0.42 -6.73 -8.56
N ILE A 58 -0.01 -7.76 -7.82
CA ILE A 58 1.18 -8.56 -8.12
C ILE A 58 0.98 -9.40 -9.38
N LEU A 59 -0.21 -9.97 -9.55
CA LEU A 59 -0.56 -10.68 -10.78
C LEU A 59 -0.49 -9.74 -12.00
N ASN A 60 -1.04 -8.53 -11.90
CA ASN A 60 -0.96 -7.52 -12.96
C ASN A 60 0.50 -7.14 -13.28
N ILE A 61 1.32 -6.86 -12.26
CA ILE A 61 2.74 -6.52 -12.46
C ILE A 61 3.45 -7.64 -13.22
N PHE A 62 3.23 -8.90 -12.85
CA PHE A 62 3.85 -10.03 -13.53
C PHE A 62 3.39 -10.16 -14.98
N LEU A 63 2.09 -10.02 -15.24
CA LEU A 63 1.52 -10.09 -16.59
C LEU A 63 1.97 -8.92 -17.47
N ASN A 64 2.31 -7.77 -16.87
CA ASN A 64 2.84 -6.62 -17.61
C ASN A 64 4.31 -6.80 -18.05
N ILE A 65 5.03 -7.80 -17.54
CA ILE A 65 6.39 -8.09 -18.00
C ILE A 65 6.36 -8.53 -19.48
N PRO A 66 7.11 -7.87 -20.39
CA PRO A 66 7.19 -8.30 -21.78
C PRO A 66 7.74 -9.72 -21.89
N ILE A 67 7.14 -10.55 -22.75
CA ILE A 67 7.49 -11.97 -22.92
C ILE A 67 8.99 -12.16 -23.22
N ILE A 68 9.59 -11.23 -23.97
CA ILE A 68 11.02 -11.25 -24.29
C ILE A 68 11.92 -11.17 -23.04
N LYS A 69 11.45 -10.57 -21.94
CA LYS A 69 12.20 -10.48 -20.67
C LYS A 69 12.10 -11.76 -19.83
N LEU A 70 11.17 -12.65 -20.16
CA LEU A 70 10.93 -13.89 -19.43
C LEU A 70 11.70 -15.05 -20.07
N ASP A 71 12.27 -15.92 -19.24
CA ASP A 71 12.81 -17.21 -19.70
C ASP A 71 11.69 -18.25 -19.89
N LEU A 72 12.04 -19.43 -20.43
CA LEU A 72 11.06 -20.49 -20.72
C LEU A 72 10.24 -20.90 -19.49
N HIS A 73 10.88 -20.98 -18.32
CA HIS A 73 10.22 -21.37 -17.08
C HIS A 73 9.19 -20.32 -16.64
N LEU A 74 9.56 -19.05 -16.62
CA LEU A 74 8.65 -17.95 -16.24
C LEU A 74 7.53 -17.75 -17.27
N ARG A 75 7.80 -17.97 -18.57
CA ARG A 75 6.77 -17.96 -19.62
C ARG A 75 5.72 -19.04 -19.39
N ALA A 76 6.14 -20.26 -19.03
CA ALA A 76 5.23 -21.36 -18.76
C ALA A 76 4.28 -21.08 -17.57
N LEU A 77 4.69 -20.23 -16.64
CA LEU A 77 3.84 -19.83 -15.53
C LEU A 77 2.79 -18.77 -15.92
N ARG A 78 3.02 -17.99 -16.98
CA ARG A 78 2.16 -16.84 -17.34
C ARG A 78 0.68 -17.21 -17.45
N ASN A 79 0.35 -18.34 -18.09
CA ASN A 79 -1.03 -18.81 -18.21
C ASN A 79 -1.68 -19.05 -16.84
N LYS A 80 -0.93 -19.60 -15.87
CA LYS A 80 -1.43 -19.80 -14.50
C LYS A 80 -1.71 -18.49 -13.77
N TYR A 81 -0.90 -17.46 -14.02
CA TYR A 81 -1.11 -16.12 -13.44
C TYR A 81 -2.33 -15.44 -14.07
N GLU A 82 -2.52 -15.60 -15.38
CA GLU A 82 -3.68 -15.09 -16.10
C GLU A 82 -4.97 -15.80 -15.67
N GLU A 83 -4.97 -17.12 -15.61
CA GLU A 83 -6.09 -17.92 -15.07
C GLU A 83 -6.43 -17.51 -13.63
N ALA A 84 -5.43 -17.34 -12.77
CA ALA A 84 -5.64 -16.87 -11.40
C ALA A 84 -6.27 -15.47 -11.36
N LEU A 85 -5.77 -14.54 -12.18
CA LEU A 85 -6.31 -13.18 -12.24
C LEU A 85 -7.74 -13.16 -12.77
N ASN A 86 -8.03 -13.93 -13.83
CA ASN A 86 -9.36 -14.05 -14.40
C ASN A 86 -10.33 -14.63 -13.37
N TYR A 87 -9.95 -15.73 -12.70
CA TYR A 87 -10.75 -16.31 -11.63
C TYR A 87 -11.09 -15.30 -10.51
N LEU A 88 -10.16 -14.39 -10.16
CA LEU A 88 -10.40 -13.37 -9.14
C LEU A 88 -11.31 -12.23 -9.63
N LYS A 89 -11.25 -11.90 -10.92
CA LYS A 89 -12.04 -10.85 -11.58
C LYS A 89 -13.43 -11.32 -11.98
N ASP A 90 -13.57 -12.59 -12.35
CA ASP A 90 -14.80 -13.16 -12.87
C ASP A 90 -15.92 -13.08 -11.82
N ALA A 91 -16.99 -12.40 -12.19
CA ALA A 91 -18.27 -12.53 -11.53
C ALA A 91 -18.86 -13.87 -11.96
N ARG A 92 -19.11 -14.77 -11.00
CA ARG A 92 -19.59 -16.13 -11.28
C ARG A 92 -21.00 -16.15 -11.91
N ASP A 93 -21.76 -15.08 -11.71
CA ASP A 93 -23.11 -14.84 -12.21
C ASP A 93 -23.38 -13.31 -12.32
N GLU A 94 -24.31 -12.88 -13.19
CA GLU A 94 -24.65 -11.44 -13.43
C GLU A 94 -25.02 -10.66 -12.17
N LYS A 95 -25.45 -11.36 -11.11
CA LYS A 95 -25.82 -10.79 -9.80
C LYS A 95 -24.72 -10.91 -8.74
N SER A 96 -23.56 -11.48 -9.09
CA SER A 96 -22.47 -11.72 -8.14
C SER A 96 -21.36 -10.67 -8.30
N SER A 97 -20.76 -10.27 -7.18
CA SER A 97 -19.54 -9.46 -7.21
C SER A 97 -18.32 -10.35 -7.43
N SER A 98 -17.27 -9.82 -8.07
CA SER A 98 -15.99 -10.49 -8.18
C SER A 98 -15.41 -10.83 -6.80
N ILE A 99 -14.47 -11.78 -6.74
CA ILE A 99 -13.81 -12.15 -5.48
C ILE A 99 -13.05 -10.94 -4.91
N ILE A 100 -12.43 -10.15 -5.78
CA ILE A 100 -11.71 -8.92 -5.40
C ILE A 100 -12.66 -7.93 -4.71
N ASN A 101 -13.78 -7.60 -5.35
CA ASN A 101 -14.74 -6.65 -4.80
C ASN A 101 -15.34 -7.19 -3.48
N SER A 102 -15.66 -8.48 -3.44
CA SER A 102 -16.18 -9.13 -2.23
C SER A 102 -15.18 -9.08 -1.08
N ALA A 103 -13.89 -9.28 -1.35
CA ALA A 103 -12.82 -9.16 -0.36
C ALA A 103 -12.62 -7.73 0.16
N GLN A 104 -12.71 -6.73 -0.72
CA GLN A 104 -12.65 -5.31 -0.33
C GLN A 104 -13.85 -4.92 0.53
N ILE A 105 -15.06 -5.30 0.12
CA ILE A 105 -16.30 -5.09 0.90
C ILE A 105 -16.16 -5.75 2.28
N MET A 106 -15.74 -7.01 2.33
CA MET A 106 -15.55 -7.73 3.59
C MET A 106 -14.53 -7.02 4.50
N SER A 107 -13.38 -6.60 3.94
CA SER A 107 -12.35 -5.89 4.70
C SER A 107 -12.87 -4.57 5.26
N HIS A 108 -13.62 -3.81 4.45
CA HIS A 108 -14.28 -2.58 4.89
C HIS A 108 -15.21 -2.83 6.08
N HIS A 109 -16.04 -3.87 6.04
CA HIS A 109 -16.92 -4.21 7.15
C HIS A 109 -16.18 -4.73 8.39
N ILE A 110 -15.01 -5.36 8.22
CA ILE A 110 -14.13 -5.70 9.35
C ILE A 110 -13.63 -4.43 10.03
N PHE A 111 -13.12 -3.44 9.31
CA PHE A 111 -12.55 -2.20 9.89
C PHE A 111 -13.57 -1.16 10.35
N HIS A 112 -14.72 -1.07 9.68
CA HIS A 112 -15.64 0.05 9.84
C HIS A 112 -17.07 -0.38 10.16
N GLY A 113 -17.38 -1.68 10.09
CA GLY A 113 -18.71 -2.16 10.39
C GLY A 113 -19.09 -1.94 11.86
N THR A 114 -20.36 -1.61 12.10
CA THR A 114 -20.95 -1.52 13.45
C THR A 114 -21.55 -2.86 13.91
N GLY A 115 -21.59 -3.87 13.03
CA GLY A 115 -22.13 -5.19 13.34
C GLY A 115 -21.24 -5.98 14.30
N ASN A 116 -21.88 -6.76 15.17
CA ASN A 116 -21.20 -7.75 16.01
C ASN A 116 -20.50 -8.83 15.15
N PRO A 117 -19.56 -9.61 15.73
CA PRO A 117 -18.83 -10.65 15.00
C PRO A 117 -19.74 -11.65 14.25
N THR A 118 -20.88 -12.01 14.83
CA THR A 118 -21.93 -12.83 14.21
C THR A 118 -22.41 -12.28 12.87
N ARG A 119 -22.73 -10.98 12.80
CA ARG A 119 -23.14 -10.32 11.55
C ARG A 119 -22.03 -10.33 10.51
N ILE A 120 -20.78 -10.18 10.93
CA ILE A 120 -19.61 -10.20 10.03
C ILE A 120 -19.44 -11.57 9.39
N ILE A 121 -19.60 -12.67 10.14
CA ILE A 121 -19.52 -14.03 9.58
C ILE A 121 -20.69 -14.34 8.66
N ARG A 122 -21.92 -13.98 9.06
CA ARG A 122 -23.09 -14.12 8.19
C ARG A 122 -22.92 -13.35 6.89
N PHE A 123 -22.38 -12.14 6.97
CA PHE A 123 -22.09 -11.33 5.80
C PHE A 123 -21.02 -11.97 4.91
N ALA A 124 -19.95 -12.53 5.49
CA ALA A 124 -18.96 -13.31 4.74
C ALA A 124 -19.59 -14.52 4.03
N ASN A 125 -20.52 -15.23 4.67
CA ASN A 125 -21.27 -16.34 4.08
C ASN A 125 -22.13 -15.90 2.87
N LEU A 126 -22.70 -14.69 2.93
CA LEU A 126 -23.48 -14.11 1.84
C LEU A 126 -22.60 -13.68 0.66
N LEU A 127 -21.47 -13.02 0.95
CA LEU A 127 -20.52 -12.56 -0.07
C LEU A 127 -19.82 -13.73 -0.77
N PHE A 128 -19.34 -14.70 0.00
CA PHE A 128 -18.60 -15.86 -0.50
C PHE A 128 -19.52 -17.08 -0.55
N LYS A 129 -20.55 -17.01 -1.42
CA LYS A 129 -21.53 -18.10 -1.63
C LYS A 129 -20.84 -19.47 -1.71
N ASN A 130 -21.47 -20.48 -1.09
CA ASN A 130 -21.01 -21.89 -1.07
C ASN A 130 -19.68 -22.16 -0.35
N ASN A 131 -19.21 -21.24 0.50
CA ASN A 131 -18.06 -21.51 1.36
C ASN A 131 -18.46 -22.39 2.56
N THR A 132 -18.28 -23.70 2.43
CA THR A 132 -18.62 -24.70 3.47
C THR A 132 -17.88 -24.47 4.78
N ILE A 133 -16.68 -23.90 4.75
CA ILE A 133 -15.88 -23.61 5.94
C ILE A 133 -16.53 -22.50 6.77
N LEU A 134 -16.93 -21.40 6.13
CA LEU A 134 -17.63 -20.30 6.82
C LEU A 134 -19.00 -20.77 7.35
N LYS A 135 -19.74 -21.59 6.59
CA LYS A 135 -21.01 -22.19 7.04
C LYS A 135 -20.82 -23.12 8.25
N ASN A 136 -19.75 -23.91 8.29
CA ASN A 136 -19.46 -24.80 9.41
C ASN A 136 -18.96 -24.03 10.62
N PHE A 137 -18.21 -22.95 10.41
CA PHE A 137 -17.72 -22.10 11.50
C PHE A 137 -18.88 -21.42 12.25
N GLU A 138 -19.91 -20.96 11.54
CA GLU A 138 -21.13 -20.39 12.16
C GLU A 138 -21.88 -21.40 13.06
N LYS A 139 -21.66 -22.71 12.89
CA LYS A 139 -22.27 -23.75 13.73
C LYS A 139 -21.52 -24.01 15.04
N ILE A 140 -20.32 -23.46 15.22
CA ILE A 140 -19.51 -23.65 16.44
C ILE A 140 -20.13 -22.81 17.56
N THR A 141 -20.51 -23.41 18.68
CA THR A 141 -21.04 -22.67 19.83
C THR A 141 -20.01 -21.67 20.37
N GLY A 142 -20.40 -20.39 20.51
CA GLY A 142 -19.53 -19.33 21.04
C GLY A 142 -18.47 -18.82 20.07
N TYR A 143 -18.61 -19.07 18.76
CA TYR A 143 -17.65 -18.60 17.74
C TYR A 143 -17.48 -17.08 17.70
N ASP A 144 -18.51 -16.34 18.10
CA ASP A 144 -18.51 -14.88 18.22
C ASP A 144 -17.45 -14.43 19.21
N LYS A 145 -17.37 -15.09 20.38
CA LYS A 145 -16.34 -14.82 21.41
C LYS A 145 -14.92 -15.14 20.93
N ILE A 146 -14.76 -16.07 19.99
CA ILE A 146 -13.44 -16.41 19.42
C ILE A 146 -12.94 -15.27 18.52
N ILE A 147 -13.84 -14.65 17.75
CA ILE A 147 -13.49 -13.66 16.72
C ILE A 147 -13.50 -12.24 17.24
N GLU A 148 -14.34 -11.95 18.24
CA GLU A 148 -14.55 -10.62 18.81
C GLU A 148 -13.25 -9.89 19.17
N PRO A 149 -12.25 -10.50 19.84
CA PRO A 149 -11.04 -9.77 20.21
C PRO A 149 -10.25 -9.29 18.99
N TYR A 150 -10.23 -10.09 17.91
CA TYR A 150 -9.48 -9.76 16.69
C TYR A 150 -10.18 -8.67 15.88
N ILE A 151 -11.51 -8.74 15.75
CA ILE A 151 -12.28 -7.67 15.09
C ILE A 151 -12.17 -6.38 15.90
N THR A 152 -12.25 -6.45 17.22
CA THR A 152 -12.13 -5.28 18.11
C THR A 152 -10.76 -4.62 17.96
N SER A 153 -9.67 -5.40 17.94
CA SER A 153 -8.33 -4.87 17.70
C SER A 153 -8.20 -4.21 16.32
N LEU A 154 -8.77 -4.80 15.27
CA LEU A 154 -8.74 -4.21 13.93
C LEU A 154 -9.53 -2.91 13.84
N ARG A 155 -10.67 -2.82 14.53
CA ARG A 155 -11.52 -1.62 14.57
C ARG A 155 -11.00 -0.52 15.48
N SER A 156 -10.20 -0.86 16.48
CA SER A 156 -9.63 0.11 17.41
C SER A 156 -8.62 1.00 16.71
N SER A 157 -8.91 2.31 16.61
CA SER A 157 -8.00 3.32 16.05
C SER A 157 -6.67 3.43 16.81
N PHE A 158 -6.66 3.01 18.09
CA PHE A 158 -5.52 3.01 18.99
C PHE A 158 -4.73 1.70 19.00
N SER A 159 -5.25 0.63 18.38
CA SER A 159 -4.48 -0.60 18.26
C SER A 159 -3.27 -0.39 17.36
N LYS A 160 -2.13 -0.90 17.85
CA LYS A 160 -0.84 -0.80 17.17
C LYS A 160 -0.82 -1.66 15.91
N THR A 161 0.06 -1.32 14.99
CA THR A 161 0.26 -2.05 13.75
C THR A 161 0.52 -3.53 14.05
N LYS A 162 1.43 -3.84 14.99
CA LYS A 162 1.72 -5.23 15.40
C LYS A 162 0.49 -6.00 15.91
N GLU A 163 -0.34 -5.38 16.73
CA GLU A 163 -1.57 -6.00 17.26
C GLU A 163 -2.58 -6.30 16.15
N ARG A 164 -2.73 -5.36 15.21
CA ARG A 164 -3.60 -5.52 14.05
C ARG A 164 -3.09 -6.63 13.12
N LEU A 165 -1.79 -6.68 12.83
CA LEU A 165 -1.18 -7.75 12.04
C LEU A 165 -1.40 -9.12 12.70
N ASN A 166 -1.18 -9.22 14.01
CA ASN A 166 -1.47 -10.44 14.78
C ASN A 166 -2.95 -10.83 14.67
N SER A 167 -3.86 -9.87 14.75
CA SER A 167 -5.30 -10.11 14.60
C SER A 167 -5.66 -10.62 13.20
N ILE A 168 -5.03 -10.09 12.14
CA ILE A 168 -5.17 -10.61 10.77
C ILE A 168 -4.68 -12.05 10.69
N GLU A 169 -3.50 -12.35 11.25
CA GLU A 169 -2.98 -13.72 11.25
C GLU A 169 -3.92 -14.69 11.99
N LYS A 170 -4.45 -14.29 13.15
CA LYS A 170 -5.38 -15.14 13.90
C LYS A 170 -6.68 -15.38 13.13
N LEU A 171 -7.22 -14.37 12.45
CA LEU A 171 -8.38 -14.54 11.57
C LEU A 171 -8.05 -15.40 10.34
N ASP A 172 -6.86 -15.26 9.75
CA ASP A 172 -6.41 -16.12 8.65
C ASP A 172 -6.34 -17.58 9.09
N LEU A 173 -5.85 -17.89 10.30
CA LEU A 173 -5.82 -19.29 10.78
C LEU A 173 -7.22 -19.93 10.79
N LEU A 174 -8.27 -19.17 11.09
CA LEU A 174 -9.64 -19.67 11.12
C LEU A 174 -10.20 -19.95 9.72
N PHE A 175 -9.76 -19.20 8.70
CA PHE A 175 -10.41 -19.17 7.38
C PHE A 175 -9.46 -19.42 6.17
N HIS A 176 -8.18 -19.71 6.42
CA HIS A 176 -7.08 -19.84 5.44
C HIS A 176 -7.34 -20.84 4.31
N LYS A 177 -8.20 -21.84 4.57
CA LYS A 177 -8.53 -22.89 3.61
C LYS A 177 -9.33 -22.38 2.41
N THR A 178 -9.84 -21.15 2.48
CA THR A 178 -10.72 -20.59 1.43
C THR A 178 -9.94 -19.58 0.59
N LEU A 179 -9.92 -19.80 -0.72
CA LEU A 179 -9.20 -18.92 -1.65
C LEU A 179 -9.70 -17.46 -1.60
N PRO A 180 -11.02 -17.18 -1.49
CA PRO A 180 -11.49 -15.80 -1.33
C PRO A 180 -10.98 -15.12 -0.05
N TRP A 181 -10.79 -15.88 1.04
CA TRP A 181 -10.27 -15.31 2.29
C TRP A 181 -8.83 -14.86 2.18
N ALA A 182 -8.01 -15.52 1.35
CA ALA A 182 -6.66 -15.04 1.08
C ALA A 182 -6.67 -13.61 0.52
N GLN A 183 -7.68 -13.26 -0.27
CA GLN A 183 -7.85 -11.89 -0.79
C GLN A 183 -8.39 -10.91 0.25
N VAL A 184 -9.24 -11.37 1.19
CA VAL A 184 -9.61 -10.58 2.38
C VAL A 184 -8.35 -10.24 3.16
N VAL A 185 -7.50 -11.22 3.44
CA VAL A 185 -6.23 -11.02 4.17
C VAL A 185 -5.30 -10.05 3.43
N ASN A 186 -5.15 -10.18 2.12
CA ASN A 186 -4.37 -9.24 1.31
C ASN A 186 -4.90 -7.80 1.45
N SER A 187 -6.22 -7.62 1.40
CA SER A 187 -6.89 -6.33 1.58
C SER A 187 -6.82 -5.81 3.03
N LEU A 188 -6.81 -6.69 4.04
CA LEU A 188 -6.62 -6.28 5.43
C LEU A 188 -5.19 -5.75 5.65
N TYR A 189 -4.16 -6.45 5.17
CA TYR A 189 -2.78 -5.95 5.24
C TYR A 189 -2.62 -4.61 4.53
N GLN A 190 -3.30 -4.46 3.38
CA GLN A 190 -3.33 -3.21 2.63
C GLN A 190 -3.82 -2.02 3.46
N GLN A 191 -4.82 -2.23 4.30
CA GLN A 191 -5.45 -1.18 5.11
C GLN A 191 -4.75 -0.94 6.45
N VAL A 192 -4.02 -1.93 6.98
CA VAL A 192 -3.25 -1.76 8.23
C VAL A 192 -1.94 -1.02 7.99
N LEU A 193 -1.26 -1.35 6.89
CA LEU A 193 0.07 -0.84 6.57
C LEU A 193 0.00 0.44 5.76
N SER A 194 1.05 1.25 5.88
CA SER A 194 1.21 2.50 5.15
C SER A 194 2.08 2.25 3.92
N TRP A 195 1.67 2.78 2.77
CA TRP A 195 2.27 2.55 1.45
C TRP A 195 2.82 3.84 0.85
N PRO A 196 3.87 4.43 1.45
CA PRO A 196 4.49 5.61 0.88
C PRO A 196 5.10 5.28 -0.49
N LEU A 197 5.10 6.28 -1.38
CA LEU A 197 5.86 6.19 -2.63
C LEU A 197 7.31 6.60 -2.37
N LEU A 198 8.22 5.66 -2.56
CA LEU A 198 9.66 5.76 -2.38
C LEU A 198 10.36 5.79 -3.74
N THR A 199 11.66 6.05 -3.72
CA THR A 199 12.53 5.95 -4.90
C THR A 199 13.72 5.04 -4.58
N PHE A 200 14.04 4.08 -5.43
CA PHE A 200 15.29 3.34 -5.30
C PHE A 200 16.41 4.06 -6.02
N ASN A 201 17.63 3.99 -5.47
CA ASN A 201 18.83 4.30 -6.22
C ASN A 201 19.55 2.98 -6.49
N THR A 202 19.81 2.70 -7.77
CA THR A 202 20.73 1.61 -8.10
C THR A 202 22.12 2.23 -8.14
N ASP A 203 23.03 1.75 -7.29
CA ASP A 203 24.44 2.25 -7.21
C ASP A 203 25.20 2.19 -8.56
N ILE A 204 24.59 1.61 -9.59
CA ILE A 204 25.23 1.24 -10.86
C ILE A 204 24.81 2.18 -12.00
N SER A 205 23.82 3.06 -11.82
CA SER A 205 23.59 4.19 -12.73
C SER A 205 22.80 5.30 -12.05
N SER A 206 23.44 6.46 -11.84
CA SER A 206 22.88 7.68 -11.26
C SER A 206 21.70 8.31 -12.02
N HIS A 207 21.17 7.63 -13.04
CA HIS A 207 20.14 8.13 -13.95
C HIS A 207 18.79 7.39 -13.86
N PHE A 208 18.68 6.32 -13.07
CA PHE A 208 17.43 5.56 -12.91
C PHE A 208 17.01 5.46 -11.45
N ALA A 209 16.37 6.52 -10.95
CA ALA A 209 15.63 6.45 -9.70
C ALA A 209 14.24 5.87 -9.95
N GLU A 210 14.04 4.57 -9.75
CA GLU A 210 12.73 3.95 -9.97
C GLU A 210 11.79 4.20 -8.79
N GLY A 211 10.55 4.56 -9.10
CA GLY A 211 9.52 4.74 -8.08
C GLY A 211 8.99 3.40 -7.63
N ILE A 212 8.70 3.25 -6.34
CA ILE A 212 8.14 2.03 -5.76
C ILE A 212 7.29 2.37 -4.53
N SER A 213 6.47 1.43 -4.07
CA SER A 213 5.82 1.54 -2.77
C SER A 213 6.04 0.27 -1.96
N ILE A 214 6.47 0.44 -0.72
CA ILE A 214 6.73 -0.65 0.21
C ILE A 214 5.99 -0.36 1.51
N PRO A 215 5.37 -1.38 2.12
CA PRO A 215 4.58 -1.23 3.32
C PRO A 215 5.43 -0.92 4.56
N ILE A 216 5.00 0.05 5.36
CA ILE A 216 5.62 0.49 6.61
C ILE A 216 4.56 0.58 7.70
N GLY A 217 4.90 0.17 8.92
CA GLY A 217 4.05 0.34 10.10
C GLY A 217 4.17 1.76 10.65
N ILE A 218 3.06 2.40 11.01
CA ILE A 218 3.07 3.73 11.62
C ILE A 218 2.12 3.73 12.81
N ASP A 219 2.69 3.92 13.99
CA ASP A 219 1.97 3.91 15.27
C ASP A 219 2.14 5.25 15.99
N VAL A 220 1.07 5.68 16.68
CA VAL A 220 1.03 6.95 17.44
C VAL A 220 0.78 6.63 18.91
N TYR A 221 1.55 7.26 19.79
CA TYR A 221 1.55 7.04 21.24
C TYR A 221 1.31 8.34 21.98
N PHE A 222 0.37 8.35 22.91
CA PHE A 222 0.13 9.49 23.80
C PHE A 222 0.90 9.29 25.12
N ASP A 223 2.23 9.28 25.05
CA ASP A 223 3.12 8.92 26.16
C ASP A 223 3.81 10.12 26.82
N GLY A 224 3.60 11.32 26.32
CA GLY A 224 4.16 12.54 26.90
C GLY A 224 5.57 12.89 26.43
N LYS A 225 6.20 12.08 25.55
CA LYS A 225 7.63 12.21 25.21
C LYS A 225 7.91 13.03 23.96
N SER A 226 6.95 13.13 23.03
CA SER A 226 7.11 13.81 21.74
C SER A 226 8.26 13.28 20.88
N GLU A 227 8.49 11.97 20.89
CA GLU A 227 9.58 11.34 20.15
C GLU A 227 9.15 10.93 18.73
N THR A 228 10.09 10.99 17.78
CA THR A 228 9.97 10.34 16.48
C THR A 228 10.96 9.18 16.45
N ILE A 229 10.45 7.96 16.45
CA ILE A 229 11.23 6.73 16.57
C ILE A 229 11.19 5.99 15.24
N ILE A 230 12.35 5.47 14.82
CA ILE A 230 12.50 4.62 13.65
C ILE A 230 12.91 3.23 14.15
N GLU A 231 12.12 2.22 13.81
CA GLU A 231 12.42 0.81 14.09
C GLU A 231 12.74 0.08 12.78
N GLY A 232 13.80 -0.71 12.77
CA GLY A 232 14.32 -1.32 11.54
C GLY A 232 15.00 -0.29 10.64
N GLY A 233 15.01 -0.54 9.34
CA GLY A 233 15.76 0.26 8.37
C GLY A 233 17.25 -0.07 8.37
N GLU A 234 17.57 -1.36 8.58
CA GLU A 234 18.94 -1.86 8.47
C GLU A 234 19.28 -2.16 7.01
N ILE A 235 18.28 -2.58 6.23
CA ILE A 235 18.44 -2.93 4.81
C ILE A 235 18.03 -1.74 3.94
N ILE A 236 16.92 -1.09 4.27
CA ILE A 236 16.55 0.22 3.75
C ILE A 236 17.35 1.26 4.52
N ASP A 237 18.28 1.97 3.87
CA ASP A 237 19.03 3.04 4.53
C ASP A 237 18.10 4.23 4.84
N VAL A 238 17.60 4.24 6.07
CA VAL A 238 16.72 5.27 6.63
C VAL A 238 17.48 6.35 7.40
N SER A 239 18.82 6.31 7.44
CA SER A 239 19.62 7.25 8.25
C SER A 239 19.36 8.71 7.87
N GLN A 240 19.20 8.98 6.57
CA GLN A 240 18.89 10.31 6.03
C GLN A 240 17.41 10.71 6.18
N TRP A 241 16.56 9.84 6.72
CA TRP A 241 15.12 10.05 6.77
C TRP A 241 14.67 10.64 8.11
N ALA A 242 15.53 10.62 9.13
CA ALA A 242 15.18 11.03 10.48
C ALA A 242 14.57 12.45 10.53
N ASP A 243 15.23 13.42 9.90
CA ASP A 243 14.75 14.81 9.86
C ASP A 243 13.43 14.94 9.10
N HIS A 244 13.30 14.22 7.98
CA HIS A 244 12.10 14.20 7.16
C HIS A 244 10.88 13.57 7.87
N LEU A 245 11.09 12.48 8.63
CA LEU A 245 10.06 11.82 9.41
C LEU A 245 9.65 12.65 10.64
N LYS A 246 10.63 13.34 11.25
CA LYS A 246 10.40 14.30 12.33
C LYS A 246 9.59 15.51 11.85
N GLU A 247 9.96 16.07 10.70
CA GLU A 247 9.20 17.12 10.01
C GLU A 247 7.76 16.65 9.76
N ALA A 248 7.59 15.46 9.17
CA ALA A 248 6.26 14.92 8.88
C ALA A 248 5.39 14.77 10.15
N THR A 249 5.99 14.36 11.27
CA THR A 249 5.34 14.27 12.58
C THR A 249 4.92 15.65 13.09
N ASN A 250 5.81 16.64 13.04
CA ASN A 250 5.53 18.00 13.48
C ASN A 250 4.43 18.65 12.64
N THR A 251 4.47 18.49 11.32
CA THR A 251 3.44 18.99 10.41
C THR A 251 2.09 18.33 10.71
N ALA A 252 2.04 17.03 10.99
CA ALA A 252 0.78 16.37 11.36
C ALA A 252 0.18 16.94 12.67
N LYS A 253 1.01 17.23 13.68
CA LYS A 253 0.59 17.86 14.94
C LYS A 253 0.04 19.28 14.69
N LEU A 254 0.70 20.06 13.84
CA LEU A 254 0.27 21.42 13.49
C LEU A 254 -1.04 21.43 12.68
N LEU A 255 -1.15 20.57 11.65
CA LEU A 255 -2.37 20.43 10.86
C LEU A 255 -3.56 19.93 11.70
N TRP A 256 -3.31 19.06 12.68
CA TRP A 256 -4.35 18.66 13.62
C TRP A 256 -4.89 19.89 14.38
N ARG A 257 -4.00 20.77 14.85
CA ARG A 257 -4.35 22.02 15.54
C ARG A 257 -5.07 23.02 14.62
N SER A 258 -4.81 23.05 13.32
CA SER A 258 -5.51 23.97 12.41
C SER A 258 -7.01 23.71 12.39
N LYS A 259 -7.42 22.43 12.37
CA LYS A 259 -8.83 22.03 12.38
C LYS A 259 -9.45 21.90 13.78
N HIS A 260 -8.64 21.65 14.81
CA HIS A 260 -9.11 21.34 16.16
C HIS A 260 -8.58 22.33 17.21
N GLY A 261 -8.20 23.53 16.78
CA GLY A 261 -7.56 24.55 17.62
C GLY A 261 -8.40 24.98 18.82
N ASN A 262 -9.73 24.81 18.76
CA ASN A 262 -10.66 25.15 19.85
C ASN A 262 -10.81 24.05 20.91
N PHE A 263 -10.19 22.87 20.73
CA PHE A 263 -10.21 21.83 21.76
C PHE A 263 -9.46 22.30 23.03
N GLY A 264 -9.82 21.78 24.21
CA GLY A 264 -9.22 22.23 25.47
C GLY A 264 -7.70 22.11 25.53
N HIS A 265 -7.04 22.94 26.35
CA HIS A 265 -5.57 22.98 26.50
C HIS A 265 -4.95 21.60 26.77
N LYS A 266 -5.62 20.78 27.58
CA LYS A 266 -5.17 19.41 27.91
C LYS A 266 -5.00 18.54 26.66
N PHE A 267 -5.99 18.53 25.76
CA PHE A 267 -5.95 17.68 24.57
C PHE A 267 -4.92 18.17 23.54
N ARG A 268 -4.77 19.50 23.39
CA ARG A 268 -3.70 20.06 22.56
C ARG A 268 -2.32 19.65 23.06
N LYS A 269 -2.13 19.66 24.39
CA LYS A 269 -0.88 19.22 25.02
C LYS A 269 -0.62 17.75 24.74
N GLU A 270 -1.63 16.88 24.87
CA GLU A 270 -1.52 15.44 24.56
C GLU A 270 -1.10 15.19 23.10
N ILE A 271 -1.69 15.89 22.13
CA ILE A 271 -1.31 15.77 20.70
C ILE A 271 0.12 16.26 20.47
N ASN A 272 0.49 17.42 21.02
CA ASN A 272 1.85 17.95 20.88
C ASN A 272 2.89 17.01 21.49
N GLN A 273 2.55 16.35 22.59
CA GLN A 273 3.43 15.42 23.30
C GLN A 273 3.34 13.97 22.80
N ALA A 274 2.56 13.70 21.76
CA ALA A 274 2.45 12.36 21.20
C ALA A 274 3.75 11.96 20.48
N SER A 275 4.16 10.71 20.67
CA SER A 275 5.28 10.09 19.98
C SER A 275 4.79 9.29 18.77
N VAL A 276 5.63 9.19 17.73
CA VAL A 276 5.32 8.45 16.49
C VAL A 276 6.42 7.43 16.23
N ILE A 277 6.03 6.18 15.98
CA ILE A 277 6.94 5.10 15.61
C ILE A 277 6.73 4.76 14.12
N PHE A 278 7.81 4.82 13.35
CA PHE A 278 7.88 4.34 11.98
C PHE A 278 8.61 3.00 11.96
N ASN A 279 7.89 1.91 11.71
CA ASN A 279 8.42 0.55 11.73
C ASN A 279 8.66 0.03 10.31
N PHE A 280 9.94 -0.08 9.96
CA PHE A 280 10.47 -0.51 8.67
C PHE A 280 10.78 -2.01 8.60
N ASN A 281 10.58 -2.80 9.66
CA ASN A 281 10.99 -4.22 9.67
C ASN A 281 10.33 -5.04 8.54
N ILE A 282 9.04 -4.80 8.27
CA ILE A 282 8.34 -5.47 7.16
C ILE A 282 8.92 -5.04 5.81
N ALA A 283 9.28 -3.75 5.70
CA ALA A 283 9.89 -3.20 4.51
C ALA A 283 11.28 -3.84 4.27
N ASP A 284 12.09 -3.96 5.31
CA ASP A 284 13.39 -4.65 5.31
C ASP A 284 13.24 -6.12 4.89
N ASP A 285 12.29 -6.86 5.48
CA ASP A 285 12.02 -8.25 5.11
C ASP A 285 11.63 -8.40 3.62
N ILE A 286 10.88 -7.43 3.09
CA ILE A 286 10.53 -7.39 1.66
C ILE A 286 11.75 -7.06 0.83
N VAL A 287 12.67 -6.19 1.25
CA VAL A 287 13.84 -5.83 0.42
C VAL A 287 15.09 -6.69 0.65
N LYS A 288 15.06 -7.58 1.64
CA LYS A 288 16.20 -8.39 2.04
C LYS A 288 16.74 -9.23 0.88
N GLY A 289 18.06 -9.15 0.66
CA GLY A 289 18.75 -9.92 -0.37
C GLY A 289 18.64 -9.33 -1.79
N PHE A 290 18.01 -8.16 -1.98
CA PHE A 290 18.07 -7.46 -3.25
C PHE A 290 19.34 -6.62 -3.36
N PRO A 291 19.94 -6.50 -4.56
CA PRO A 291 21.06 -5.60 -4.83
C PRO A 291 20.57 -4.15 -5.03
N LEU A 292 19.53 -3.74 -4.30
CA LEU A 292 18.89 -2.44 -4.43
C LEU A 292 19.11 -1.68 -3.14
N ARG A 293 19.66 -0.45 -3.24
CA ARG A 293 19.69 0.47 -2.11
C ARG A 293 18.44 1.33 -2.14
N VAL A 294 17.73 1.34 -1.01
CA VAL A 294 16.49 2.07 -0.85
C VAL A 294 16.78 3.36 -0.12
N SER A 295 16.41 4.50 -0.73
CA SER A 295 16.63 5.82 -0.15
C SER A 295 15.39 6.71 -0.33
N LEU A 296 14.90 7.38 0.70
CA LEU A 296 13.99 8.52 0.55
C LEU A 296 14.82 9.67 0.02
N LYS A 297 14.84 9.83 -1.28
CA LYS A 297 15.40 11.03 -1.86
C LYS A 297 14.49 12.21 -1.49
N GLU A 298 15.08 13.17 -0.77
CA GLU A 298 14.56 14.53 -0.55
C GLU A 298 13.20 14.62 0.15
N GLY A 299 12.86 13.72 1.07
CA GLY A 299 11.59 13.84 1.83
C GLY A 299 10.32 13.64 0.98
N SER A 300 10.44 12.98 -0.17
CA SER A 300 9.37 12.84 -1.18
C SER A 300 8.13 12.04 -0.75
N ALA A 301 8.10 11.55 0.50
CA ALA A 301 6.99 10.90 1.17
C ALA A 301 6.53 11.62 2.46
N ASN A 302 7.10 12.77 2.82
CA ASN A 302 6.80 13.47 4.08
C ASN A 302 5.32 13.82 4.18
N THR A 303 4.73 14.33 3.09
CA THR A 303 3.30 14.62 3.06
C THR A 303 2.44 13.38 3.25
N TYR A 304 2.83 12.24 2.66
CA TYR A 304 2.12 10.97 2.87
C TYR A 304 2.17 10.56 4.34
N PHE A 305 3.35 10.62 4.96
CA PHE A 305 3.52 10.29 6.38
C PHE A 305 2.73 11.24 7.28
N SER A 306 2.75 12.55 7.02
CA SER A 306 1.94 13.51 7.78
C SER A 306 0.45 13.20 7.70
N GLN A 307 -0.06 12.81 6.53
CA GLN A 307 -1.47 12.44 6.37
C GLN A 307 -1.83 11.17 7.15
N VAL A 308 -0.97 10.15 7.13
CA VAL A 308 -1.18 8.93 7.92
C VAL A 308 -1.23 9.27 9.42
N ILE A 309 -0.26 10.02 9.92
CA ILE A 309 -0.17 10.42 11.34
C ILE A 309 -1.38 11.27 11.73
N LEU A 310 -1.72 12.28 10.93
CA LEU A 310 -2.89 13.12 11.17
C LEU A 310 -4.17 12.28 11.25
N SER A 311 -4.33 11.31 10.36
CA SER A 311 -5.49 10.42 10.37
C SER A 311 -5.55 9.56 11.63
N ARG A 312 -4.39 9.14 12.17
CA ARG A 312 -4.31 8.46 13.48
C ARG A 312 -4.70 9.39 14.64
N PHE A 313 -4.26 10.65 14.64
CA PHE A 313 -4.71 11.65 15.63
C PHE A 313 -6.23 11.87 15.59
N LEU A 314 -6.85 11.72 14.41
CA LEU A 314 -8.30 11.82 14.22
C LEU A 314 -9.04 10.52 14.55
N ALA A 315 -8.37 9.53 15.15
CA ALA A 315 -8.91 8.21 15.47
C ALA A 315 -9.55 7.50 14.25
N LYS A 316 -9.04 7.77 13.04
CA LYS A 316 -9.53 7.10 11.83
C LYS A 316 -8.74 5.81 11.60
N ASN A 317 -9.46 4.73 11.31
CA ASN A 317 -8.86 3.55 10.69
C ASN A 317 -8.49 3.95 9.26
N THR A 318 -7.23 4.30 9.03
CA THR A 318 -6.76 4.78 7.74
C THR A 318 -6.98 3.74 6.64
N SER A 319 -7.99 3.93 5.81
CA SER A 319 -7.91 3.54 4.40
C SER A 319 -7.31 4.73 3.66
N ILE A 320 -5.99 4.70 3.46
CA ILE A 320 -5.36 5.57 2.45
C ILE A 320 -4.97 4.65 1.31
N SER A 321 -5.96 4.17 0.56
CA SER A 321 -5.79 3.60 -0.79
C SER A 321 -5.38 4.69 -1.80
N SER A 322 -4.62 5.68 -1.35
CA SER A 322 -4.18 6.83 -2.13
C SER A 322 -2.67 6.82 -2.25
N ALA A 323 -2.19 6.87 -3.49
CA ALA A 323 -0.81 7.24 -3.79
C ALA A 323 -0.68 8.75 -3.53
N VAL A 324 0.10 9.13 -2.52
CA VAL A 324 0.41 10.53 -2.24
C VAL A 324 1.91 10.71 -2.39
N THR A 325 2.31 11.70 -3.19
CA THR A 325 3.72 12.10 -3.25
C THR A 325 3.85 13.59 -3.41
N GLY A 326 4.68 14.17 -2.56
CA GLY A 326 5.02 15.59 -2.56
C GLY A 326 5.73 15.96 -1.27
N LEU A 327 6.21 17.19 -1.27
CA LEU A 327 6.99 17.77 -0.20
C LEU A 327 6.13 18.73 0.62
N ILE A 328 6.41 18.77 1.92
CA ILE A 328 5.94 19.81 2.80
C ILE A 328 6.81 21.04 2.48
N GLY A 329 6.20 22.09 1.93
CA GLY A 329 6.86 23.34 1.62
C GLY A 329 6.83 24.31 2.81
N GLU A 330 7.08 25.58 2.54
CA GLU A 330 7.00 26.62 3.56
C GLU A 330 5.61 26.70 4.20
N GLN A 331 5.59 27.07 5.47
CA GLN A 331 4.36 27.35 6.20
C GLN A 331 3.70 28.60 5.61
N CYS A 332 2.42 28.50 5.28
CA CYS A 332 1.66 29.58 4.66
C CYS A 332 1.64 30.80 5.60
N LYS A 333 1.60 32.01 5.04
CA LYS A 333 1.48 33.26 5.81
C LYS A 333 0.19 33.99 5.44
N ASP A 334 -0.39 34.72 6.40
CA ASP A 334 -1.49 35.63 6.13
C ASP A 334 -1.01 36.94 5.49
N GLU A 335 -1.94 37.83 5.14
CA GLU A 335 -1.65 39.14 4.54
C GLU A 335 -0.74 40.03 5.41
N ALA A 336 -0.72 39.79 6.73
CA ALA A 336 0.13 40.49 7.68
C ALA A 336 1.49 39.79 7.89
N GLY A 337 1.79 38.72 7.13
CA GLY A 337 3.03 37.95 7.22
C GLY A 337 3.10 36.98 8.41
N ARG A 338 1.99 36.75 9.13
CA ARG A 338 1.94 35.82 10.26
C ARG A 338 1.76 34.40 9.76
N GLU A 339 2.48 33.45 10.37
CA GLU A 339 2.41 32.04 10.01
C GLU A 339 1.02 31.44 10.32
N LEU A 340 0.41 30.86 9.29
CA LEU A 340 -0.80 30.03 9.35
C LEU A 340 -0.42 28.60 9.71
N LEU A 341 -1.38 27.75 10.08
CA LEU A 341 -1.10 26.35 10.44
C LEU A 341 -1.09 25.39 9.24
N ASP A 342 -1.13 25.93 8.03
CA ASP A 342 -1.11 25.18 6.77
C ASP A 342 0.24 25.34 6.05
N PHE A 343 0.54 24.42 5.15
CA PHE A 343 1.82 24.36 4.43
C PHE A 343 1.60 24.30 2.92
N HIS A 344 2.52 24.89 2.16
CA HIS A 344 2.58 24.69 0.72
C HIS A 344 2.82 23.21 0.40
N PHE A 345 2.21 22.73 -0.69
CA PHE A 345 2.42 21.36 -1.20
C PHE A 345 3.22 21.42 -2.48
N VAL A 346 4.44 20.85 -2.49
CA VAL A 346 5.44 21.08 -3.55
C VAL A 346 5.82 19.78 -4.25
N PHE A 347 6.12 19.85 -5.55
CA PHE A 347 6.55 18.68 -6.33
C PHE A 347 7.84 18.06 -5.76
N PRO A 348 7.86 16.73 -5.58
CA PRO A 348 9.08 16.01 -5.27
C PRO A 348 9.89 15.77 -6.55
N LYS A 349 11.19 15.49 -6.44
CA LYS A 349 11.94 14.93 -7.58
C LYS A 349 11.44 13.51 -7.92
N ALA A 350 11.67 13.11 -9.17
CA ALA A 350 11.29 11.80 -9.71
C ALA A 350 9.79 11.45 -9.60
N VAL A 351 8.91 12.46 -9.53
CA VAL A 351 7.44 12.26 -9.48
C VAL A 351 6.94 11.38 -10.62
N THR A 352 7.45 11.57 -11.83
CA THR A 352 7.10 10.77 -13.01
C THR A 352 7.41 9.29 -12.82
N ASN A 353 8.56 8.96 -12.21
CA ASN A 353 8.94 7.57 -11.98
C ASN A 353 8.08 6.91 -10.88
N LYS A 354 7.68 7.68 -9.86
CA LYS A 354 6.66 7.23 -8.90
C LYS A 354 5.32 6.98 -9.56
N MET A 355 4.91 7.84 -10.48
CA MET A 355 3.64 7.65 -11.20
C MET A 355 3.67 6.43 -12.12
N LYS A 356 4.79 6.15 -12.80
CA LYS A 356 4.96 4.89 -13.55
C LYS A 356 4.64 3.68 -12.68
N TYR A 357 5.22 3.59 -11.48
CA TYR A 357 4.89 2.52 -10.53
C TYR A 357 3.40 2.46 -10.18
N VAL A 358 2.79 3.61 -9.89
CA VAL A 358 1.36 3.68 -9.53
C VAL A 358 0.48 3.12 -10.64
N PHE A 359 0.74 3.50 -11.90
CA PHE A 359 -0.02 3.01 -13.04
C PHE A 359 0.28 1.54 -13.36
N ASP A 360 1.55 1.13 -13.36
CA ASP A 360 1.97 -0.25 -13.67
C ASP A 360 1.43 -1.26 -12.65
N SER A 361 1.39 -0.88 -11.37
CA SER A 361 0.92 -1.74 -10.28
C SER A 361 -0.61 -1.82 -10.19
N SER A 362 -1.33 -0.80 -10.69
CA SER A 362 -2.79 -0.66 -10.53
C SER A 362 -3.25 -0.87 -9.08
N PHE A 363 -2.39 -0.48 -8.14
CA PHE A 363 -2.51 -0.79 -6.72
C PHE A 363 -3.27 0.28 -5.93
N PHE A 364 -3.19 1.53 -6.39
CA PHE A 364 -3.79 2.68 -5.71
C PHE A 364 -5.09 3.12 -6.39
N GLU A 365 -6.10 3.46 -5.59
CA GLU A 365 -7.42 3.88 -6.06
C GLU A 365 -7.52 5.39 -6.31
N ARG A 366 -6.66 6.18 -5.64
CA ARG A 366 -6.60 7.64 -5.77
C ARG A 366 -5.14 8.09 -5.86
N ILE A 367 -4.90 9.18 -6.57
CA ILE A 367 -3.59 9.83 -6.63
C ILE A 367 -3.73 11.26 -6.12
N VAL A 368 -2.85 11.67 -5.22
CA VAL A 368 -2.78 13.03 -4.67
C VAL A 368 -1.41 13.61 -4.98
N LEU A 369 -1.42 14.71 -5.72
CA LEU A 369 -0.22 15.39 -6.23
C LEU A 369 -0.31 16.90 -5.98
N PRO A 370 0.83 17.58 -5.87
CA PRO A 370 0.90 19.03 -5.86
C PRO A 370 0.24 19.63 -7.11
N THR A 371 -0.29 20.84 -6.98
CA THR A 371 -0.83 21.57 -8.13
C THR A 371 0.34 22.07 -8.99
N PRO A 372 0.35 21.82 -10.31
CA PRO A 372 1.35 22.37 -11.23
C PRO A 372 1.46 23.88 -11.06
N ASN A 373 2.68 24.38 -10.83
CA ASN A 373 2.99 25.79 -11.01
C ASN A 373 3.59 25.91 -12.43
N TYR A 374 3.17 26.91 -13.21
CA TYR A 374 3.60 27.13 -14.60
C TYR A 374 5.12 27.27 -14.77
N ASN A 375 5.87 27.49 -13.67
CA ASN A 375 7.33 27.60 -13.68
C ASN A 375 8.05 26.32 -13.24
N ASP A 376 7.32 25.25 -12.86
CA ASP A 376 7.92 24.00 -12.40
C ASP A 376 7.92 22.94 -13.52
N LYS A 377 9.09 22.78 -14.18
CA LYS A 377 9.31 21.80 -15.26
C LYS A 377 8.89 20.38 -14.89
N ARG A 378 8.90 20.02 -13.59
CA ARG A 378 8.48 18.68 -13.12
C ARG A 378 6.97 18.47 -13.30
N GLY A 379 6.17 19.53 -13.17
CA GLY A 379 4.74 19.52 -13.45
C GLY A 379 4.47 19.28 -14.93
N GLU A 380 5.19 19.97 -15.82
CA GLU A 380 5.07 19.79 -17.28
C GLU A 380 5.43 18.37 -17.73
N GLU A 381 6.53 17.81 -17.21
CA GLU A 381 6.94 16.43 -17.49
C GLU A 381 5.86 15.42 -17.06
N LEU A 382 5.26 15.64 -15.88
CA LEU A 382 4.20 14.81 -15.35
C LEU A 382 2.91 14.92 -16.19
N ASP A 383 2.50 16.13 -16.57
CA ASP A 383 1.30 16.35 -17.38
C ASP A 383 1.43 15.70 -18.76
N SER A 384 2.62 15.79 -19.38
CA SER A 384 2.95 15.08 -20.61
C SER A 384 2.83 13.56 -20.45
N PHE A 385 3.37 13.01 -19.36
CA PHE A 385 3.28 11.58 -19.05
C PHE A 385 1.82 11.12 -18.84
N ILE A 386 1.03 11.87 -18.06
CA ILE A 386 -0.40 11.56 -17.82
C ILE A 386 -1.16 11.59 -19.16
N THR A 387 -0.94 12.61 -19.98
CA THR A 387 -1.59 12.74 -21.30
C THR A 387 -1.25 11.56 -22.22
N GLN A 388 -0.01 11.08 -22.21
CA GLN A 388 0.41 9.91 -22.99
C GLN A 388 -0.32 8.64 -22.53
N ILE A 389 -0.43 8.44 -21.21
CA ILE A 389 -1.17 7.31 -20.64
C ILE A 389 -2.65 7.36 -21.04
N GLU A 390 -3.28 8.52 -20.92
CA GLU A 390 -4.69 8.70 -21.28
C GLU A 390 -4.95 8.40 -22.75
N ARG A 391 -4.07 8.87 -23.65
CA ARG A 391 -4.15 8.58 -25.10
C ARG A 391 -3.98 7.10 -25.40
N PHE A 392 -2.99 6.45 -24.80
CA PHE A 392 -2.76 5.01 -24.96
C PHE A 392 -3.96 4.19 -24.46
N GLN A 393 -4.56 4.59 -23.35
CA GLN A 393 -5.74 3.94 -22.79
C GLN A 393 -7.01 4.18 -23.63
N MET A 394 -7.21 5.38 -24.17
CA MET A 394 -8.31 5.65 -25.11
C MET A 394 -8.20 4.80 -26.38
N TYR A 395 -6.98 4.63 -26.89
CA TYR A 395 -6.72 3.79 -28.07
C TYR A 395 -7.02 2.31 -27.78
N ASN A 396 -6.60 1.80 -26.62
CA ASN A 396 -6.85 0.40 -26.25
C ASN A 396 -8.32 0.13 -25.89
N LYS A 397 -9.06 1.09 -25.34
CA LYS A 397 -10.52 0.97 -25.15
C LYS A 397 -11.31 0.80 -26.44
N LYS A 398 -10.81 1.31 -27.58
CA LYS A 398 -11.43 1.08 -28.90
C LYS A 398 -11.19 -0.33 -29.44
N ASN A 399 -10.18 -1.05 -28.94
CA ASN A 399 -9.75 -2.34 -29.48
C ASN A 399 -9.91 -3.53 -28.50
N ALA A 400 -10.14 -3.31 -27.21
CA ALA A 400 -10.42 -4.39 -26.27
C ALA A 400 -11.21 -3.88 -25.04
N MET A 401 -12.24 -4.63 -24.65
CA MET A 401 -13.03 -4.43 -23.43
C MET A 401 -12.22 -4.87 -22.20
N ILE A 402 -11.11 -4.19 -21.90
CA ILE A 402 -10.29 -4.44 -20.70
C ILE A 402 -10.46 -3.26 -19.74
N LEU A 403 -11.32 -3.45 -18.75
CA LEU A 403 -11.48 -2.55 -17.61
C LEU A 403 -10.24 -2.68 -16.70
N HIS A 404 -9.22 -1.85 -16.95
CA HIS A 404 -8.17 -1.61 -15.97
C HIS A 404 -8.73 -0.76 -14.81
N PHE A 405 -8.43 -1.19 -13.57
CA PHE A 405 -8.67 -0.41 -12.36
C PHE A 405 -7.96 0.93 -12.51
N LYS A 406 -8.76 2.00 -12.60
CA LYS A 406 -8.29 3.37 -12.67
C LYS A 406 -8.05 3.91 -11.27
N PRO A 407 -7.07 4.78 -11.06
CA PRO A 407 -7.21 5.82 -10.05
C PRO A 407 -8.47 6.63 -10.41
N THR A 408 -9.49 6.59 -9.56
CA THR A 408 -10.81 7.18 -9.86
C THR A 408 -10.84 8.69 -9.71
N LYS A 409 -9.80 9.28 -9.10
CA LYS A 409 -9.68 10.73 -8.90
C LYS A 409 -8.21 11.14 -8.77
N ILE A 410 -7.76 12.08 -9.60
CA ILE A 410 -6.56 12.88 -9.33
C ILE A 410 -7.07 14.11 -8.56
N VAL A 411 -6.59 14.33 -7.35
CA VAL A 411 -6.94 15.51 -6.56
C VAL A 411 -5.70 16.38 -6.42
N SER A 412 -5.79 17.62 -6.91
CA SER A 412 -4.82 18.68 -6.69
C SER A 412 -5.15 19.42 -5.39
N GLY A 413 -4.20 19.47 -4.46
CA GLY A 413 -4.31 20.20 -3.19
C GLY A 413 -4.77 19.38 -1.98
N TRP A 414 -4.69 20.00 -0.80
CA TRP A 414 -5.05 19.42 0.50
C TRP A 414 -6.59 19.36 0.68
N GLN A 415 -7.24 18.31 0.17
CA GLN A 415 -8.65 18.02 0.51
C GLN A 415 -8.88 16.57 0.93
#